data_AF-A0A7D5KEY1-F1
#
_entry.id   AF-A0A7D5KEY1-F1
#
_cell.length_a   1.000
_cell.length_b   1.000
_cell.length_c   1.000
_cell.angle_alpha   90.00
_cell.angle_beta   90.00
_cell.angle_gamma   90.00
#
_symmetry.space_group_name_H-M   'P 1'
#
loop_
_entity.id
_entity.type
_entity.pdbx_description
1 polymer ?
#
loop_
_entity_poly.entity_id
_entity_poly.type
_entity_poly.pdbx_seq_one_letter_code
_entity_poly.pdbx_strand_id
1 'polypeptide(L)' 'MVVSLFMGWRHGLFANRPVDPGLVEPHLPEHLILDTDDGQAWVSVELGVPRLGI' A
#
# COMPACT_ATOMS: atom_id res chain seq x y z
N MET A 1 -6.47 -30.30 15.47
CA MET A 1 -6.40 -30.03 14.02
C MET A 1 -6.32 -28.52 13.86
N VAL A 2 -5.29 -27.97 13.22
CA VAL A 2 -5.21 -26.54 12.91
C VAL A 2 -5.70 -26.36 11.48
N VAL A 3 -6.62 -25.42 11.26
CA VAL A 3 -7.08 -25.04 9.92
C VAL A 3 -6.38 -23.74 9.56
N SER A 4 -5.74 -23.69 8.41
CA SER A 4 -5.10 -22.46 7.92
C SER A 4 -6.15 -21.53 7.33
N LEU A 5 -6.28 -20.33 7.89
CA LEU A 5 -7.15 -19.29 7.36
C LEU A 5 -6.40 -18.48 6.29
N PHE A 6 -6.98 -18.36 5.10
CA PHE A 6 -6.45 -17.50 4.04
C PHE A 6 -7.47 -16.43 3.67
N MET A 7 -7.01 -15.18 3.58
CA MET A 7 -7.80 -14.06 3.10
C MET A 7 -7.28 -13.64 1.73
N GLY A 8 -8.15 -13.69 0.73
CA GLY A 8 -7.85 -13.30 -0.64
C GLY A 8 -8.81 -12.23 -1.13
N TRP A 9 -8.38 -11.49 -2.14
CA TRP A 9 -9.18 -10.49 -2.83
C TRP A 9 -9.54 -11.06 -4.20
N ARG A 10 -10.83 -11.06 -4.57
CA ARG A 10 -11.27 -11.59 -5.88
C ARG A 10 -11.04 -10.57 -6.99
N HIS A 11 -11.25 -9.30 -6.67
CA HIS A 11 -10.96 -8.17 -7.53
C HIS A 11 -10.23 -7.14 -6.69
N GLY A 12 -9.17 -6.56 -7.25
CA GLY A 12 -8.44 -5.44 -6.69
C GLY A 12 -8.42 -4.29 -7.69
N LEU A 13 -8.61 -3.08 -7.20
CA LEU A 13 -8.32 -1.86 -7.92
C LEU A 13 -7.08 -1.24 -7.30
N PHE A 14 -6.08 -0.99 -8.14
CA PHE A 14 -4.85 -0.32 -7.76
C PHE A 14 -4.77 1.03 -8.47
N ALA A 15 -4.65 2.10 -7.70
CA ALA A 15 -4.44 3.44 -8.23
C ALA A 15 -3.17 4.01 -7.64
N ASN A 16 -2.12 4.07 -8.46
CA ASN A 16 -0.86 4.72 -8.11
C ASN A 16 -0.85 6.17 -8.59
N ARG A 17 -0.44 7.11 -7.74
CA ARG A 17 -0.40 8.54 -8.06
C ARG A 17 0.88 9.19 -7.51
N PRO A 18 1.53 10.08 -8.28
CA PRO A 18 2.60 10.91 -7.78
C PRO A 18 2.03 11.94 -6.80
N VAL A 19 2.79 12.24 -5.75
CA VAL A 19 2.49 13.26 -4.74
C VAL A 19 3.77 14.02 -4.38
N ASP A 20 3.58 15.23 -3.84
CA ASP A 20 4.68 16.03 -3.29
C ASP A 20 5.42 15.25 -2.19
N PRO A 21 6.74 15.03 -2.30
CA PRO A 21 7.55 14.38 -1.27
C PRO A 21 7.39 14.99 0.13
N GLY A 22 7.20 16.30 0.23
CA GLY A 22 7.02 16.99 1.51
C GLY A 22 5.75 16.61 2.27
N LEU A 23 4.76 16.01 1.58
CA LEU A 23 3.58 15.43 2.22
C LEU A 23 3.85 14.05 2.83
N VAL A 24 4.87 13.34 2.35
CA VAL A 24 5.17 11.96 2.78
C VAL A 24 6.24 11.94 3.86
N GLU A 25 7.31 12.73 3.71
CA GLU A 25 8.46 12.82 4.63
C GLU A 25 8.09 12.85 6.12
N PRO A 26 7.14 13.68 6.59
CA PRO A 26 6.77 13.76 8.01
C PRO A 26 6.16 12.47 8.59
N HIS A 27 5.74 11.54 7.72
CA HIS A 27 5.12 10.28 8.10
C HIS A 27 6.10 9.10 8.08
N LEU A 28 7.36 9.30 7.64
CA LEU A 28 8.35 8.24 7.73
C LEU A 28 8.86 8.07 9.16
N PRO A 29 9.07 6.82 9.62
CA PRO A 29 9.87 6.52 10.79
C PRO A 29 11.27 7.14 10.69
N GLU A 30 11.84 7.56 11.82
CA GLU A 30 13.12 8.32 11.89
C GLU A 30 14.32 7.65 11.22
N HIS A 31 14.28 6.33 11.01
CA HIS A 31 15.37 5.56 10.42
C HIS A 31 15.19 5.25 8.93
N LEU A 32 14.14 5.79 8.30
CA LEU A 32 13.86 5.60 6.88
C LEU A 32 14.06 6.92 6.12
N ILE A 33 14.58 6.81 4.91
CA ILE A 33 14.76 7.91 3.97
C ILE A 33 13.74 7.72 2.85
N LEU A 34 13.05 8.80 2.48
CA LEU A 34 12.10 8.77 1.38
C LEU A 34 12.84 8.61 0.05
N ASP A 35 12.45 7.60 -0.72
CA ASP A 35 12.90 7.43 -2.10
C ASP A 35 11.92 8.13 -3.05
N THR A 36 12.45 8.75 -4.09
CA THR A 36 11.67 9.51 -5.07
C THR A 36 12.02 9.07 -6.48
N ASP A 37 10.99 8.88 -7.31
CA ASP A 37 11.13 8.62 -8.74
C ASP A 37 10.66 9.85 -9.51
N ASP A 38 11.51 10.36 -10.41
CA ASP A 38 11.33 11.65 -11.11
C ASP A 38 11.04 12.85 -10.15
N GLY A 39 11.67 12.82 -8.98
CA GLY A 39 11.49 13.84 -7.94
C GLY A 39 10.10 13.82 -7.27
N GLN A 40 9.31 12.78 -7.48
CA GLN A 40 7.99 12.59 -6.87
C GLN A 40 8.01 11.42 -5.90
N ALA A 41 7.22 11.52 -4.84
CA ALA A 41 6.83 10.38 -4.04
C ALA A 41 5.60 9.71 -4.66
N TRP A 42 5.41 8.42 -4.41
CA TRP A 42 4.30 7.67 -4.99
C TRP A 42 3.46 7.03 -3.89
N VAL A 43 2.14 7.28 -3.95
CA VAL A 43 1.18 6.66 -3.05
C VAL A 43 0.22 5.81 -3.87
N SER A 44 -0.01 4.60 -3.38
CA SER A 44 -0.90 3.64 -3.98
C SER A 44 -2.12 3.41 -3.10
N VAL A 45 -3.30 3.51 -3.69
CA VAL A 45 -4.56 3.14 -3.05
C VAL A 45 -5.00 1.78 -3.60
N GLU A 46 -5.16 0.84 -2.68
CA GLU A 46 -5.66 -0.50 -2.98
C GLU A 46 -7.07 -0.64 -2.42
N LEU A 47 -8.03 -0.92 -3.30
CA LEU A 47 -9.38 -1.32 -2.91
C LEU A 47 -9.60 -2.74 -3.37
N GLY A 48 -9.89 -3.65 -2.45
CA GLY A 48 -10.38 -4.97 -2.82
C GLY A 48 -11.68 -5.32 -2.13
N VAL A 49 -12.32 -6.37 -2.63
CA VAL A 49 -13.46 -7.01 -1.97
C VAL A 49 -12.96 -8.28 -1.29
N PRO A 50 -12.90 -8.33 0.06
CA PRO A 50 -12.37 -9.50 0.76
C PRO A 50 -13.31 -10.69 0.57
N ARG A 51 -12.73 -11.88 0.38
CA ARG A 51 -13.43 -13.15 0.54
C ARG A 51 -12.70 -13.96 1.61
N LEU A 52 -13.40 -14.24 2.71
CA LEU A 52 -12.96 -15.29 3.62
C LEU A 52 -13.26 -16.65 3.01
N GLY A 53 -12.24 -17.50 2.92
CA GLY A 53 -12.37 -18.93 2.65
C GLY A 53 -12.00 -19.72 3.90
N ILE A 54 -12.76 -20.79 4.18
CA ILE A 54 -12.45 -21.81 5.19
C ILE A 54 -11.87 -23.03 4.46
#